data_AF-A0A836LBR5-F1
#
_entry.id   AF-A0A836LBR5-F1
#
_cell.length_a   1.000
_cell.length_b   1.000
_cell.length_c   1.000
_cell.angle_alpha   90.00
_cell.angle_beta   90.00
_cell.angle_gamma   90.00
#
_symmetry.space_group_name_H-M   'P 1'
#
loop_
_entity.id
_entity.type
_entity.pdbx_description
1 polymer ?
#
loop_
_entity_poly.entity_id
_entity_poly.type
_entity_poly.pdbx_seq_one_letter_code
_entity_poly.pdbx_strand_id
1 'polypeptide(L)' 'MFLQMITGQLPYTPEQLASGAAALVYKIGSGLARPKVPDDLDVLDAEFVFACLSSDPGKRTYAAGLLLLALFTV' A
#
# COMPACT_ATOMS: atom_id res chain seq x y z
N MET A 1 -5.52 1.62 2.22
CA MET A 1 -6.24 1.76 3.51
C MET A 1 -5.34 1.46 4.69
N PHE A 2 -4.78 0.25 4.83
CA PHE A 2 -3.93 -0.10 5.97
C PHE A 2 -2.86 0.93 6.33
N LEU A 3 -2.01 1.32 5.37
CA LEU A 3 -1.01 2.38 5.55
C LEU A 3 -1.58 3.68 6.13
N GLN A 4 -2.79 4.09 5.73
CA GLN A 4 -3.43 5.29 6.26
C GLN A 4 -3.92 5.10 7.69
N MET A 5 -4.38 3.90 8.06
CA MET A 5 -4.82 3.61 9.43
C MET A 5 -3.67 3.69 10.42
N ILE A 6 -2.49 3.17 10.05
CA ILE A 6 -1.33 3.13 10.94
C ILE A 6 -0.49 4.40 10.93
N THR A 7 -0.44 5.14 9.81
CA THR A 7 0.32 6.40 9.70
C THR A 7 -0.53 7.65 9.94
N GLY A 8 -1.86 7.53 9.90
CA GLY A 8 -2.79 8.66 9.92
C GLY A 8 -2.79 9.50 8.64
N GLN A 9 -2.04 9.12 7.61
CA GLN A 9 -1.86 9.90 6.37
C GLN A 9 -2.12 9.07 5.12
N LEU A 10 -2.54 9.73 4.03
CA LEU A 10 -2.58 9.07 2.73
C LEU A 10 -1.16 8.68 2.32
N PRO A 11 -0.94 7.48 1.73
CA PRO A 11 0.39 6.98 1.44
C PRO A 11 0.96 7.59 0.16
N TYR A 12 0.89 8.90 -0.02
CA TYR A 12 1.44 9.62 -1.17
C TYR A 12 2.09 10.91 -0.70
N THR A 13 3.06 11.43 -1.45
CA THR A 13 3.73 12.67 -1.03
C THR A 13 2.78 13.87 -1.10
N PRO A 14 3.03 14.95 -0.33
CA PRO A 14 2.24 16.18 -0.40
C PRO A 14 2.12 16.72 -1.83
N GLU A 15 3.18 16.64 -2.63
CA GLU A 15 3.19 17.10 -4.02
C GLU A 15 2.29 16.25 -4.92
N GLN A 16 2.26 14.94 -4.68
CA GLN A 16 1.36 14.02 -5.40
C GLN A 16 -0.10 14.31 -5.05
N LEU A 17 -0.41 14.52 -3.76
CA LEU A 17 -1.74 14.84 -3.27
C LEU A 17 -2.23 16.21 -3.76
N ALA A 18 -1.34 17.20 -3.79
CA ALA A 18 -1.65 18.56 -4.23
C ALA A 18 -2.08 18.64 -5.72
N SER A 19 -1.71 17.66 -6.55
CA SER A 19 -2.11 17.61 -7.96
C SER A 19 -3.60 17.29 -8.19
N GLY A 20 -4.34 16.96 -7.12
CA GLY A 20 -5.76 16.62 -7.18
C GLY A 20 -6.01 15.15 -7.54
N ALA A 21 -7.21 14.67 -7.20
CA ALA A 21 -7.54 13.23 -7.28
C ALA A 21 -7.42 12.66 -8.69
N ALA A 22 -7.92 13.37 -9.71
CA ALA A 22 -7.88 12.89 -11.09
C ALA A 22 -6.44 12.72 -11.62
N ALA A 23 -5.57 13.70 -11.35
CA ALA A 23 -4.17 13.62 -11.74
C ALA A 23 -3.42 12.53 -10.98
N LEU A 24 -3.72 12.34 -9.69
CA LEU A 24 -3.13 11.26 -8.90
C LEU A 24 -3.56 9.88 -9.42
N VAL A 25 -4.85 9.68 -9.74
CA VAL A 25 -5.34 8.42 -10.32
C VAL A 25 -4.66 8.13 -11.65
N TYR A 26 -4.48 9.13 -12.50
CA TYR A 26 -3.71 8.97 -13.74
C TYR A 26 -2.25 8.56 -13.48
N LYS A 27 -1.58 9.20 -12.51
CA LYS A 27 -0.21 8.84 -12.12
C LYS A 27 -0.11 7.41 -11.57
N ILE A 28 -1.11 6.96 -10.81
CA ILE A 28 -1.18 5.57 -10.32
C ILE A 28 -1.33 4.60 -11.50
N GLY A 29 -2.30 4.85 -12.38
CA GLY A 29 -2.56 3.99 -13.55
C GLY A 29 -1.39 3.91 -14.54
N SER A 30 -0.62 4.98 -14.67
CA SER A 30 0.61 5.04 -15.48
C SER A 30 1.86 4.52 -14.77
N GLY A 31 1.78 4.16 -13.49
CA GLY A 31 2.91 3.71 -12.69
C GLY A 31 3.85 4.81 -12.20
N LEU A 32 3.54 6.08 -12.47
CA LEU A 32 4.30 7.27 -12.03
C LEU A 32 4.11 7.59 -10.53
N ALA A 33 3.07 7.05 -9.90
CA ALA A 33 2.86 7.14 -8.46
C ALA A 33 2.58 5.75 -7.87
N ARG A 34 3.18 5.48 -6.71
CA ARG A 34 2.91 4.29 -5.90
C ARG A 34 2.75 4.70 -4.44
N PRO A 35 1.99 3.93 -3.65
CA PRO A 35 1.92 4.16 -2.21
C PRO A 35 3.32 4.17 -1.58
N LYS A 36 3.63 5.19 -0.79
CA LYS A 36 4.84 5.24 0.03
C LYS A 36 4.66 4.32 1.24
N VAL A 37 5.56 3.35 1.36
CA VAL A 37 5.67 2.47 2.52
C VAL A 37 6.75 3.06 3.43
N PRO A 38 6.44 3.40 4.69
CA PRO A 38 7.46 3.84 5.65
C PRO A 38 8.55 2.80 5.86
N ASP A 39 9.80 3.24 6.01
CA ASP A 39 10.96 2.35 6.19
C ASP A 39 11.04 1.79 7.63
N ASP A 40 10.35 2.42 8.58
CA ASP A 40 10.31 2.09 10.01
C ASP A 40 9.11 1.22 10.42
N LEU A 41 8.41 0.64 9.43
CA LEU A 41 7.33 -0.30 9.64
C LEU A 41 7.81 -1.57 10.34
N ASP A 42 7.00 -2.09 11.26
CA ASP A 42 7.21 -3.44 11.82
C ASP A 42 7.22 -4.48 10.70
N VAL A 43 7.99 -5.56 10.90
CA VAL A 43 8.19 -6.61 9.91
C VAL A 43 6.86 -7.24 9.45
N LEU A 44 5.92 -7.45 10.37
CA LEU A 44 4.62 -8.06 10.07
C LEU A 44 3.72 -7.13 9.26
N ASP A 45 3.72 -5.85 9.62
CA ASP A 45 2.97 -4.82 8.91
C ASP A 45 3.54 -4.60 7.49
N ALA A 46 4.86 -4.58 7.37
CA ALA A 46 5.56 -4.48 6.09
C ALA A 46 5.23 -5.68 5.19
N GLU A 47 5.29 -6.91 5.71
CA GLU A 47 4.92 -8.13 4.98
C GLU A 47 3.51 -8.03 4.42
N PHE A 48 2.54 -7.65 5.25
CA PHE A 48 1.14 -7.48 4.84
C PHE A 48 0.99 -6.41 3.73
N VAL A 49 1.64 -5.25 3.89
CA VAL A 49 1.61 -4.17 2.91
C VAL A 49 2.18 -4.61 1.56
N PHE A 50 3.34 -5.27 1.55
CA PHE A 50 3.96 -5.72 0.30
C PHE A 50 3.16 -6.82 -0.40
N ALA A 51 2.54 -7.73 0.35
CA ALA A 51 1.61 -8.72 -0.19
C ALA A 51 0.42 -8.06 -0.93
N CYS A 52 -0.06 -6.93 -0.42
CA CYS A 52 -1.15 -6.15 -1.03
C CYS A 52 -0.69 -5.31 -2.24
N LEU A 53 0.56 -4.83 -2.23
CA LEU A 53 1.08 -3.86 -3.21
C LEU A 53 1.87 -4.50 -4.36
N SER A 54 1.81 -5.83 -4.53
CA SER A 54 2.41 -6.49 -5.70
C SER A 54 1.98 -5.80 -7.01
N SER A 55 2.97 -5.42 -7.81
CA SER A 55 2.76 -4.80 -9.12
C SER A 55 2.25 -5.77 -10.17
N ASP A 56 2.49 -7.07 -9.97
CA ASP A 56 1.89 -8.13 -10.77
C ASP A 56 0.57 -8.56 -10.10
N PRO A 57 -0.60 -8.32 -10.74
CA PRO A 57 -1.89 -8.71 -10.19
C PRO A 57 -2.02 -10.22 -9.96
N GLY A 58 -1.36 -11.05 -10.77
CA GLY A 58 -1.40 -12.51 -10.63
C GLY A 58 -0.57 -13.04 -9.46
N LYS A 59 0.35 -12.23 -8.94
CA LYS A 59 1.17 -12.54 -7.74
C LYS A 59 0.67 -11.85 -6.48
N ARG A 60 -0.36 -11.00 -6.59
CA ARG A 60 -0.92 -10.29 -5.43
C ARG A 60 -1.67 -11.28 -4.56
N THR A 61 -1.36 -11.30 -3.27
CA THR A 61 -1.98 -12.24 -2.32
C THR A 61 -3.46 -11.93 -2.18
N TYR A 62 -4.30 -12.94 -2.39
CA TYR A 62 -5.74 -12.84 -2.21
C TYR A 62 -6.14 -12.85 -0.73
N ALA A 63 -7.37 -12.44 -0.44
CA ALA A 63 -7.88 -12.29 0.92
C ALA A 63 -7.65 -13.52 1.82
N ALA A 64 -7.93 -14.74 1.33
CA ALA A 64 -7.70 -15.96 2.09
C ALA A 64 -6.22 -16.16 2.47
N GLY A 65 -5.29 -15.82 1.58
CA GLY A 65 -3.85 -15.89 1.85
C GLY A 65 -3.39 -14.78 2.80
N LEU A 66 -3.97 -13.58 2.70
CA LEU A 66 -3.66 -12.48 3.62
C LEU A 66 -4.03 -12.83 5.06
N LEU A 67 -5.14 -13.55 5.28
CA LEU A 67 -5.57 -14.00 6.61
C LEU A 67 -4.67 -15.08 7.22
N LEU A 68 -3.78 -15.68 6.44
CA LEU A 68 -2.80 -16.67 6.92
C LEU A 68 -1.46 -16.03 7.32
N LEU A 69 -1.29 -14.72 7.10
CA LEU A 69 -0.07 -14.02 7.50
C LEU A 69 0.04 -13.95 9.03
N ALA A 70 1.27 -13.87 9.52
CA ALA A 70 1.56 -13.83 10.95
C ALA A 70 0.83 -12.68 11.66
N LEU A 71 0.64 -11.54 10.99
CA LEU A 71 -0.13 -10.40 11.49
C LEU A 71 -1.55 -10.76 12.00
N PHE A 72 -2.20 -11.80 11.44
CA PHE A 72 -3.59 -12.17 11.74
C PHE A 72 -3.77 -13.55 12.38
N THR A 73 -2.67 -14.27 12.63
CA THR A 73 -2.72 -15.68 13.09
C THR A 73 -2.16 -15.90 14.49
N VAL A 74 -1.79 -14.82 15.19
CA VAL A 74 -1.35 -14.84 16.60
C VAL A 74 -2.55 -14.80 17.55
#